data_AF-A0A415S5Q8-F1
#
_entry.id   AF-A0A415S5Q8-F1
#
_cell.length_a   1.000
_cell.length_b   1.000
_cell.length_c   1.000
_cell.angle_alpha   90.00
_cell.angle_beta   90.00
_cell.angle_gamma   90.00
#
_symmetry.space_group_name_H-M   'P 1'
#
loop_
_entity.id
_entity.type
_entity.pdbx_description
1 polymer ?
#
loop_
_entity_poly.entity_id
_entity_poly.type
_entity_poly.pdbx_seq_one_letter_code
_entity_poly.pdbx_strand_id
1 'polypeptide(L)'
;MKLKTRQITVTAILLAICIGSQFFKNLSVYLTGPIINAALILAVIYAGPACGIILGIITPITSFFITGSPVMAAIPAMFPCIMIGNIILVGAVALLREKCGKTEGLPISIVIGGVYALIIYAVLRKTSIGE
;
A
#
# COMPACT_ATOMS: atom_id res chain seq x y z
N MET A 1 -7.48 21.70 9.15
CA MET A 1 -8.28 20.47 8.90
C MET A 1 -8.62 19.85 10.26
N LYS A 2 -9.90 19.85 10.71
CA LYS A 2 -10.27 19.18 11.97
C LYS A 2 -10.31 17.66 11.71
N LEU A 3 -9.29 16.92 12.13
CA LEU A 3 -9.29 15.46 12.06
C LEU A 3 -10.45 14.95 12.93
N LYS A 4 -11.46 14.33 12.29
CA LYS A 4 -12.53 13.68 13.04
C LYS A 4 -11.97 12.41 13.68
N THR A 5 -12.36 12.13 14.93
CA THR A 5 -11.96 10.93 15.70
C THR A 5 -12.03 9.65 14.86
N ARG A 6 -13.08 9.52 14.03
CA ARG A 6 -13.26 8.40 13.08
C ARG A 6 -12.10 8.21 12.10
N GLN A 7 -11.50 9.28 11.57
CA GLN A 7 -10.37 9.17 10.63
C GLN A 7 -9.12 8.63 11.32
N ILE A 8 -8.88 9.06 12.56
CA ILE A 8 -7.76 8.60 13.37
C ILE A 8 -7.93 7.11 13.68
N THR A 9 -9.12 6.69 14.14
CA THR A 9 -9.41 5.29 14.45
C THR A 9 -9.27 4.38 13.23
N VAL A 10 -9.80 4.79 12.07
CA VAL A 10 -9.69 4.00 10.83
C VAL A 10 -8.23 3.91 10.36
N THR A 11 -7.49 5.01 10.39
CA THR A 11 -6.06 5.01 10.02
C THR A 11 -5.24 4.12 10.95
N ALA A 12 -5.53 4.14 12.26
CA ALA A 12 -4.86 3.29 13.24
C ALA A 12 -5.13 1.80 13.03
N ILE A 13 -6.39 1.41 12.75
CA ILE A 13 -6.75 0.02 12.44
C ILE A 13 -6.04 -0.45 11.15
N LEU A 14 -6.06 0.37 10.10
CA LEU A 14 -5.39 0.04 8.84
C LEU A 14 -3.88 -0.08 9.00
N LEU A 15 -3.27 0.78 9.83
CA LEU A 15 -1.85 0.67 10.17
C LEU A 15 -1.56 -0.64 10.93
N ALA A 16 -2.43 -1.03 11.87
CA ALA A 16 -2.29 -2.30 12.59
C ALA A 16 -2.40 -3.51 11.64
N ILE A 17 -3.30 -3.46 10.65
CA ILE A 17 -3.42 -4.48 9.60
C ILE A 17 -2.15 -4.52 8.73
N CYS A 18 -1.65 -3.35 8.31
CA CYS A 18 -0.38 -3.25 7.59
C CYS A 18 0.76 -3.90 8.38
N ILE A 19 0.90 -3.58 9.66
CA ILE A 19 1.95 -4.14 10.53
C ILE A 19 1.76 -5.66 10.74
N GLY A 20 0.53 -6.10 11.03
CA GLY A 20 0.21 -7.53 11.16
C GLY A 20 0.54 -8.31 9.90
N SER A 21 0.24 -7.73 8.73
CA SER A 21 0.56 -8.34 7.43
C SER A 21 2.07 -8.39 7.15
N GLN A 22 2.87 -7.48 7.73
CA GLN A 22 4.32 -7.46 7.52
C GLN A 22 5.01 -8.69 8.12
N PHE A 23 4.47 -9.31 9.17
CA PHE A 23 4.99 -10.58 9.69
C PHE A 23 4.99 -11.72 8.64
N PHE A 24 4.11 -11.65 7.65
CA PHE A 24 4.04 -12.63 6.56
C PHE A 24 4.96 -12.30 5.38
N LYS A 25 5.69 -11.17 5.40
CA LYS A 25 6.58 -10.76 4.27
C LYS A 25 7.69 -11.75 3.99
N ASN A 26 8.25 -12.36 5.04
CA ASN A 26 9.32 -13.35 4.90
C ASN A 26 8.82 -14.70 4.37
N LEU A 27 7.50 -14.97 4.42
CA LEU A 27 6.87 -16.18 3.87
C LEU A 27 6.42 -15.96 2.43
N SER A 28 5.78 -14.83 2.14
CA SER A 28 5.34 -14.50 0.79
C SER A 28 5.15 -12.99 0.63
N VAL A 29 6.11 -12.34 -0.02
CA VAL A 29 6.01 -10.93 -0.41
C VAL A 29 4.78 -10.70 -1.30
N TYR A 30 4.39 -11.71 -2.09
CA TYR A 30 3.22 -11.66 -2.98
C TYR A 30 1.87 -11.62 -2.27
N LEU A 31 1.80 -12.05 -1.01
CA LEU A 31 0.58 -11.95 -0.21
C LEU A 31 0.49 -10.60 0.50
N THR A 32 1.61 -10.13 1.03
CA THR A 32 1.66 -8.88 1.81
C THR A 32 1.48 -7.63 0.95
N GLY A 33 1.96 -7.64 -0.30
CA GLY A 33 1.78 -6.53 -1.24
C GLY A 33 0.30 -6.17 -1.49
N PRO A 34 -0.54 -7.13 -1.92
CA PRO A 34 -1.98 -6.92 -2.09
C PRO A 34 -2.69 -6.44 -0.82
N ILE A 35 -2.34 -6.99 0.35
CA ILE A 35 -2.94 -6.58 1.63
C ILE A 35 -2.62 -5.12 1.95
N ILE A 36 -1.36 -4.71 1.78
CA ILE A 36 -0.94 -3.32 1.99
C ILE A 36 -1.63 -2.38 0.99
N ASN A 37 -1.71 -2.77 -0.29
CA ASN A 37 -2.39 -1.96 -1.31
C ASN A 37 -3.88 -1.79 -0.99
N ALA A 38 -4.56 -2.85 -0.55
CA ALA A 38 -5.94 -2.78 -0.11
C ALA A 38 -6.11 -1.86 1.10
N ALA A 39 -5.20 -1.94 2.08
CA ALA A 39 -5.22 -1.05 3.25
C ALA A 39 -5.04 0.43 2.85
N LEU A 40 -4.17 0.74 1.89
CA LEU A 40 -3.99 2.10 1.36
C LEU A 40 -5.24 2.60 0.64
N ILE A 41 -5.87 1.76 -0.19
CA ILE A 41 -7.13 2.09 -0.88
C ILE A 41 -8.22 2.43 0.16
N LEU A 42 -8.39 1.58 1.17
CA LEU A 42 -9.34 1.78 2.26
C LEU A 42 -9.04 3.08 3.04
N ALA A 43 -7.76 3.38 3.28
CA ALA A 43 -7.36 4.61 3.95
C ALA A 43 -7.81 5.86 3.16
N VAL A 44 -7.60 5.86 1.85
CA VAL A 44 -8.01 6.99 0.99
C VAL A 44 -9.53 7.16 0.96
N ILE A 45 -10.27 6.06 0.88
CA ILE A 45 -11.73 6.09 0.75
C ILE A 45 -12.39 6.55 2.07
N TYR A 46 -11.98 5.95 3.19
CA TYR A 46 -12.62 6.15 4.50
C TYR A 46 -12.00 7.27 5.34
N ALA A 47 -10.68 7.44 5.28
CA ALA A 47 -9.95 8.45 6.06
C ALA A 47 -9.47 9.64 5.22
N GLY A 48 -9.40 9.51 3.90
CA GLY A 48 -9.06 10.58 2.96
C GLY A 48 -7.63 10.46 2.40
N PRO A 49 -7.31 11.21 1.33
CA PRO A 49 -6.03 11.10 0.63
C PRO A 49 -4.82 11.40 1.52
N ALA A 50 -4.91 12.40 2.39
CA ALA A 50 -3.84 12.73 3.34
C ALA A 50 -3.49 11.54 4.27
N CYS A 51 -4.49 10.83 4.79
CA CYS A 51 -4.27 9.63 5.60
C CYS A 51 -3.64 8.48 4.78
N GLY A 52 -4.07 8.31 3.53
CA GLY A 52 -3.47 7.34 2.61
C GLY A 52 -1.98 7.61 2.35
N ILE A 53 -1.60 8.88 2.12
CA ILE A 53 -0.20 9.27 1.90
C ILE A 53 0.63 8.98 3.15
N ILE A 54 0.14 9.38 4.32
CA ILE A 54 0.82 9.13 5.61
C ILE A 54 1.03 7.62 5.82
N LEU A 55 -0.01 6.81 5.61
CA LEU A 55 0.10 5.35 5.68
C LEU A 55 1.10 4.81 4.64
N GLY A 56 1.05 5.30 3.41
CA GLY A 56 1.95 4.86 2.32
C GLY A 56 3.43 5.09 2.61
N ILE A 57 3.75 6.15 3.36
CA ILE A 57 5.11 6.49 3.79
C ILE A 57 5.51 5.69 5.05
N ILE A 58 4.64 5.63 6.06
CA ILE A 58 4.94 4.99 7.34
C ILE A 58 5.05 3.46 7.19
N THR A 59 4.24 2.84 6.32
CA THR A 59 4.18 1.39 6.16
C THR A 59 5.53 0.74 5.78
N PRO A 60 6.28 1.22 4.76
CA PRO A 60 7.61 0.67 4.49
C PRO A 60 8.62 0.94 5.63
N ILE A 61 8.53 2.10 6.29
CA ILE A 61 9.39 2.44 7.44
C ILE A 61 9.17 1.47 8.59
N THR A 62 7.92 1.25 9.01
CA THR A 62 7.60 0.32 10.10
C THR A 62 7.96 -1.12 9.75
N SER A 63 7.75 -1.52 8.49
CA SER A 63 8.10 -2.86 8.01
C SER A 63 9.57 -3.20 8.18
N PHE A 64 10.45 -2.23 8.01
CA PHE A 64 11.89 -2.42 8.16
C PHE A 64 12.31 -2.57 9.61
N PHE A 65 11.80 -1.70 10.49
CA PHE A 65 12.12 -1.76 11.91
C PHE A 65 11.56 -3.02 12.58
N ILE A 66 10.42 -3.54 12.12
CA ILE A 66 9.78 -4.72 12.74
C ILE A 66 10.24 -6.03 12.12
N THR A 67 10.26 -6.13 10.79
CA THR A 67 10.46 -7.43 10.12
C THR A 67 11.93 -7.69 9.80
N GLY A 68 12.78 -6.66 9.79
CA GLY A 68 14.21 -6.78 9.46
C GLY A 68 14.49 -7.58 8.19
N SER A 69 13.57 -7.53 7.20
CA SER A 69 13.54 -8.54 6.13
C SER A 69 14.87 -8.55 5.36
N PRO A 70 15.45 -9.72 5.05
CA PRO A 70 16.73 -9.84 4.34
C PRO A 70 16.81 -9.04 3.04
N VAL A 71 15.67 -8.88 2.37
CA VAL A 71 15.53 -8.14 1.10
C VAL A 71 15.79 -6.63 1.28
N MET A 72 15.33 -6.03 2.37
CA MET A 72 15.53 -4.59 2.62
C MET A 72 16.93 -4.25 3.12
N ALA A 73 17.61 -5.23 3.76
CA ALA A 73 19.02 -5.10 4.11
C ALA A 73 19.93 -5.29 2.89
N ALA A 74 19.54 -6.16 1.95
CA ALA A 74 20.29 -6.41 0.71
C ALA A 74 20.12 -5.30 -0.33
N ILE A 75 18.94 -4.66 -0.41
CA ILE A 75 18.66 -3.61 -1.41
C ILE A 75 17.93 -2.43 -0.74
N PRO A 76 18.66 -1.49 -0.11
CA PRO A 76 18.07 -0.31 0.53
C PRO A 76 17.27 0.58 -0.45
N ALA A 77 17.56 0.49 -1.76
CA ALA A 77 16.83 1.22 -2.80
C ALA A 77 15.35 0.78 -2.95
N MET A 78 14.94 -0.37 -2.42
CA MET A 78 13.53 -0.78 -2.45
C MET A 78 12.63 0.12 -1.60
N PHE A 79 13.17 0.77 -0.57
CA PHE A 79 12.44 1.68 0.30
C PHE A 79 11.81 2.86 -0.43
N PRO A 80 12.60 3.72 -1.11
CA PRO A 80 12.05 4.84 -1.86
C PRO A 80 11.13 4.37 -2.99
N CYS A 81 11.42 3.22 -3.63
CA CYS A 81 10.54 2.66 -4.66
C CYS A 81 9.15 2.29 -4.13
N ILE A 82 9.05 1.62 -2.97
CA ILE A 82 7.76 1.28 -2.36
C ILE A 82 7.01 2.55 -1.93
N MET A 83 7.71 3.54 -1.37
CA MET A 83 7.10 4.81 -0.98
C MET A 83 6.51 5.54 -2.19
N ILE A 84 7.26 5.60 -3.30
CA ILE A 84 6.78 6.20 -4.56
C ILE A 84 5.56 5.42 -5.09
N GLY A 85 5.63 4.08 -5.14
CA GLY A 85 4.51 3.24 -5.57
C GLY A 85 3.25 3.44 -4.75
N ASN A 86 3.37 3.52 -3.43
CA ASN A 86 2.26 3.78 -2.52
C ASN A 86 1.65 5.18 -2.73
N ILE A 87 2.48 6.20 -2.96
CA ILE A 87 2.03 7.56 -3.27
C ILE A 87 1.27 7.60 -4.60
N ILE A 88 1.78 6.91 -5.64
CA ILE A 88 1.11 6.81 -6.95
C ILE A 88 -0.25 6.12 -6.79
N LEU A 89 -0.31 4.99 -6.07
CA LEU A 89 -1.55 4.29 -5.80
C LEU A 89 -2.56 5.18 -5.08
N VAL A 90 -2.13 5.85 -4.01
CA VAL A 90 -2.99 6.77 -3.25
C VAL A 90 -3.48 7.92 -4.12
N GLY A 91 -2.63 8.50 -4.96
CA GLY A 91 -2.99 9.55 -5.91
C GLY A 91 -4.03 9.08 -6.92
N ALA A 92 -3.83 7.89 -7.51
CA ALA A 92 -4.78 7.29 -8.44
C ALA A 92 -6.15 7.05 -7.79
N VAL A 93 -6.18 6.50 -6.57
CA VAL A 93 -7.42 6.25 -5.82
C VAL A 93 -8.10 7.56 -5.43
N ALA A 94 -7.33 8.60 -5.07
CA ALA A 94 -7.86 9.91 -4.74
C ALA A 94 -8.57 10.56 -5.94
N LEU A 95 -7.93 10.55 -7.11
CA LEU A 95 -8.51 11.04 -8.36
C LEU A 95 -9.76 10.24 -8.76
N LEU A 96 -9.71 8.92 -8.61
CA LEU A 96 -10.83 8.04 -8.92
C LEU A 96 -12.02 8.30 -7.99
N ARG A 97 -11.76 8.52 -6.69
CA ARG A 97 -12.78 8.88 -5.70
C ARG A 97 -13.42 10.23 -5.99
N GLU A 98 -12.67 11.17 -6.56
CA GLU A 98 -13.18 12.47 -6.98
C GLU A 98 -14.09 12.35 -8.22
N LYS A 99 -13.73 11.48 -9.18
CA LYS A 99 -14.53 11.26 -10.40
C LYS A 99 -15.75 10.34 -10.22
N CYS A 100 -15.66 9.26 -9.44
CA CYS A 100 -16.70 8.22 -9.34
C CYS A 100 -17.52 8.26 -8.04
N GLY A 101 -17.21 9.17 -7.11
CA GLY A 101 -17.90 9.21 -5.81
C GLY A 101 -17.50 8.05 -4.87
N LYS A 102 -17.97 8.13 -3.63
CA LYS A 102 -17.48 7.34 -2.48
C LYS A 102 -17.78 5.84 -2.52
N THR A 103 -18.88 5.43 -3.15
CA THR A 103 -19.41 4.05 -3.11
C THR A 103 -18.97 3.23 -4.33
N GLU A 104 -19.00 3.83 -5.52
CA GLU A 104 -18.62 3.16 -6.79
C GLU A 104 -17.10 3.07 -6.98
N GLY A 105 -16.33 3.97 -6.34
CA GLY A 105 -14.86 3.99 -6.46
C GLY A 105 -14.16 2.81 -5.79
N LEU A 106 -14.80 2.09 -4.86
CA LEU A 106 -14.20 1.02 -4.07
C LEU A 106 -13.91 -0.27 -4.88
N PRO A 107 -14.87 -0.88 -5.60
CA PRO A 107 -14.58 -2.03 -6.45
C PRO A 107 -13.58 -1.67 -7.57
N ILE A 108 -13.71 -0.48 -8.16
CA ILE A 108 -12.83 -0.03 -9.26
C ILE A 108 -11.39 0.17 -8.77
N SER A 109 -11.18 0.76 -7.59
CA SER A 109 -9.84 0.97 -7.02
C SER A 109 -9.17 -0.33 -6.59
N ILE A 110 -9.93 -1.32 -6.10
CA ILE A 110 -9.42 -2.67 -5.79
C ILE A 110 -8.97 -3.37 -7.07
N VAL A 111 -9.76 -3.29 -8.14
CA VAL A 111 -9.39 -3.87 -9.45
C VAL A 111 -8.12 -3.21 -9.99
N ILE A 112 -8.01 -1.89 -9.96
CA ILE A 112 -6.82 -1.16 -10.42
C ILE A 112 -5.58 -1.52 -9.57
N GLY A 113 -5.72 -1.57 -8.24
CA GLY A 113 -4.62 -1.96 -7.35
C GLY A 113 -4.16 -3.40 -7.58
N GLY A 114 -5.10 -4.32 -7.87
CA GLY A 114 -4.81 -5.70 -8.25
C GLY A 114 -4.09 -5.79 -9.59
N VAL A 115 -4.56 -5.09 -10.63
CA VAL A 115 -3.91 -5.05 -11.95
C VAL A 115 -2.51 -4.46 -11.86
N TYR A 116 -2.31 -3.39 -11.08
CA TYR A 116 -1.01 -2.79 -10.87
C TYR A 116 -0.02 -3.77 -10.22
N ALA A 117 -0.46 -4.53 -9.20
CA ALA A 117 0.35 -5.57 -8.58
C ALA A 117 0.72 -6.71 -9.56
N LEU A 118 -0.22 -7.09 -10.43
CA LEU A 118 -0.03 -8.13 -11.46
C LEU A 118 0.97 -7.70 -12.54
N ILE A 119 0.91 -6.44 -12.96
CA ILE A 119 1.87 -5.85 -13.92
C ILE A 119 3.27 -5.84 -13.31
N ILE A 120 3.41 -5.37 -12.06
CA ILE A 120 4.70 -5.38 -11.37
C ILE A 120 5.26 -6.81 -11.26
N TYR A 121 4.42 -7.78 -10.91
CA TYR A 121 4.81 -9.19 -10.88
C TYR A 121 5.29 -9.68 -12.24
N ALA A 122 4.54 -9.40 -13.32
CA ALA A 122 4.89 -9.82 -14.67
C ALA A 122 6.22 -9.21 -15.13
N VAL A 123 6.48 -7.95 -14.80
CA VAL A 123 7.74 -7.26 -15.11
C VAL A 123 8.90 -7.89 -14.32
N LEU A 124 8.77 -8.06 -13.00
CA LEU A 124 9.79 -8.69 -12.15
C LEU A 124 10.12 -10.13 -12.58
N ARG A 125 9.11 -10.90 -12.96
CA ARG A 125 9.31 -12.28 -13.44
C ARG A 125 10.10 -12.32 -14.75
N LYS A 126 9.91 -11.34 -15.64
CA LYS A 126 10.73 -11.22 -16.86
C LYS A 126 12.19 -10.87 -16.54
N THR A 127 12.46 -10.08 -15.51
CA THR A 127 13.82 -9.73 -15.11
C THR A 127 14.55 -10.88 -14.39
N SER A 128 13.82 -11.75 -13.69
CA SER A 128 14.39 -12.88 -12.93
C SER A 128 14.63 -14.16 -13.74
N ILE A 129 14.16 -14.26 -14.99
CA ILE A 129 14.41 -15.39 -15.91
C ILE A 129 15.43 -14.98 -16.99
N GLY A 130 16.13 -13.86 -16.79
CA GLY A 130 17.15 -13.31 -17.68
C GLY A 130 18.59 -13.65 -17.31
N GLU A 131 18.82 -14.63 -16.43
CA GLU A 131 20.13 -15.24 -16.14
C GLU A 131 20.11 -16.72 -16.47
#